data_AF-A0A9D7SBG1-F1
#
_entry.id   AF-A0A9D7SBG1-F1
#
_cell.length_a   1.000
_cell.length_b   1.000
_cell.length_c   1.000
_cell.angle_alpha   90.00
_cell.angle_beta   90.00
_cell.angle_gamma   90.00
#
_symmetry.space_group_name_H-M   'P 1'
#
loop_
_entity.id
_entity.type
_entity.pdbx_description
1 polymer ?
#
loop_
_entity_poly.entity_id
_entity_poly.type
_entity_poly.pdbx_seq_one_letter_code
_entity_poly.pdbx_strand_id
1 'polypeptide(L)'
;MFVKFICIVLIVFLVFDNNVHCQNAPQKSDSNDIYRYLEVYSKRSKLTKMAYRLIFKSIDSNPNQSVDLIHVPKSKNLRSYKKCEGKIIRKIHIETIDPFAYSLLDKRKYKQNMFIKHGNKAHIKSQQITIRNLLLVKQNQRFDSLIVNESERLVRNQTFVQDVEISVERIMGTNDSVDIFIVVLDKWSLVPGLLLQTLD
;
A
#
# COMPACT_ATOMS: atom_id res chain seq x y z
N MET A 1 -39.12 -35.89 -35.21
CA MET A 1 -38.43 -34.89 -34.36
C MET A 1 -37.56 -33.91 -35.14
N PHE A 2 -36.91 -34.34 -36.23
CA PHE A 2 -35.97 -33.52 -37.01
C PHE A 2 -36.57 -32.23 -37.61
N VAL A 3 -37.79 -32.28 -38.14
CA VAL A 3 -38.47 -31.12 -38.77
C VAL A 3 -38.82 -30.03 -37.75
N LYS A 4 -39.20 -30.40 -36.52
CA LYS A 4 -39.48 -29.43 -35.44
C LYS A 4 -38.21 -28.73 -34.97
N PHE A 5 -37.07 -29.42 -34.99
CA PHE A 5 -35.77 -28.85 -34.64
C PHE A 5 -35.31 -27.82 -35.69
N ILE A 6 -35.48 -28.14 -36.98
CA ILE A 6 -35.15 -27.22 -38.09
C ILE A 6 -35.99 -25.93 -38.03
N CYS A 7 -37.29 -26.02 -37.72
CA CYS A 7 -38.13 -24.84 -37.59
C CYS A 7 -37.73 -23.94 -36.41
N ILE A 8 -37.29 -24.53 -35.29
CA ILE A 8 -36.83 -23.76 -34.12
C ILE A 8 -35.51 -23.04 -34.44
N VAL A 9 -34.58 -23.69 -35.14
CA VAL A 9 -33.31 -23.07 -35.56
C VAL A 9 -33.55 -21.89 -36.52
N LEU A 10 -34.50 -22.01 -37.45
CA LEU A 10 -34.87 -20.92 -38.37
C LEU A 10 -35.52 -19.73 -37.65
N ILE A 11 -36.34 -19.97 -36.64
CA ILE A 11 -36.97 -18.90 -35.84
C ILE A 11 -35.92 -18.17 -35.00
N VAL A 12 -34.93 -18.87 -34.45
CA VAL A 12 -33.82 -18.25 -33.71
C VAL A 12 -32.96 -17.40 -34.64
N PHE A 13 -32.69 -17.85 -35.87
CA PHE A 13 -31.91 -17.07 -36.85
C PHE A 13 -32.61 -15.76 -37.25
N LEU A 14 -33.93 -15.78 -37.42
CA LEU A 14 -34.72 -14.60 -37.80
C LEU A 14 -34.88 -13.55 -36.68
N VAL A 15 -34.69 -13.93 -35.41
CA VAL A 15 -34.72 -12.97 -34.29
C VAL A 15 -33.38 -12.23 -34.13
N PHE A 16 -32.28 -12.76 -34.67
CA PHE A 16 -30.96 -12.14 -34.58
C PHE A 16 -30.70 -11.01 -35.61
N ASP A 17 -31.49 -10.92 -36.69
CA ASP A 17 -31.22 -9.96 -37.79
C ASP A 17 -31.77 -8.53 -37.59
N ASN A 18 -32.47 -8.24 -36.49
CA ASN A 18 -32.99 -6.90 -36.25
C ASN A 18 -32.10 -6.08 -35.31
N ASN A 19 -30.86 -5.80 -35.72
CA ASN A 19 -30.09 -4.63 -35.25
C ASN A 19 -29.06 -4.18 -36.28
N VAL A 20 -29.46 -4.07 -37.56
CA VAL A 20 -28.72 -3.22 -38.50
C VAL A 20 -29.08 -1.77 -38.17
N HIS A 21 -28.40 -1.18 -37.19
CA HIS A 21 -28.38 0.27 -37.03
C HIS A 21 -27.65 0.83 -38.25
N CYS A 22 -28.40 1.49 -39.13
CA CYS A 22 -27.86 2.35 -40.17
C CYS A 22 -27.00 3.41 -39.46
N GLN A 23 -25.68 3.35 -39.67
CA GLN A 23 -24.77 4.35 -39.11
C GLN A 23 -24.99 5.66 -39.87
N ASN A 24 -25.79 6.56 -39.30
CA ASN A 24 -25.55 7.98 -39.51
C ASN A 24 -24.07 8.22 -39.18
N ALA A 25 -23.33 8.88 -40.08
CA ALA A 25 -21.91 9.13 -39.94
C ALA A 25 -21.58 9.49 -38.48
N PRO A 26 -20.57 8.85 -37.85
CA PRO A 26 -20.28 9.10 -36.44
C PRO A 26 -19.92 10.59 -36.30
N GLN A 27 -20.88 11.37 -35.82
CA GLN A 27 -20.63 12.72 -35.33
C GLN A 27 -19.62 12.52 -34.22
N LYS A 28 -18.41 13.06 -34.41
CA LYS A 28 -17.32 13.00 -33.45
C LYS A 28 -17.87 13.55 -32.12
N SER A 29 -18.30 12.65 -31.24
CA SER A 29 -18.83 13.05 -29.95
C SER A 29 -17.68 13.66 -29.19
N ASP A 30 -17.88 14.85 -28.65
CA ASP A 30 -16.89 15.48 -27.80
C ASP A 30 -16.51 14.45 -26.73
N SER A 31 -15.22 14.08 -26.64
CA SER A 31 -14.77 13.02 -25.74
C SER A 31 -15.29 13.21 -24.30
N ASN A 32 -15.56 14.46 -23.93
CA ASN A 32 -16.13 14.90 -22.66
C ASN A 32 -17.56 14.40 -22.38
N ASP A 33 -18.38 14.14 -23.40
CA ASP A 33 -19.76 13.67 -23.23
C ASP A 33 -19.82 12.26 -22.63
N ILE A 34 -18.88 11.40 -23.03
CA ILE A 34 -18.74 10.03 -22.51
C ILE A 34 -18.35 10.08 -21.02
N TYR A 35 -17.40 10.96 -20.65
CA TYR A 35 -17.02 11.17 -19.25
C TYR A 35 -18.19 11.70 -18.41
N ARG A 36 -18.96 12.66 -18.94
CA ARG A 36 -20.12 13.24 -18.27
C ARG A 36 -21.22 12.21 -18.01
N TYR A 37 -21.49 11.35 -19.00
CA TYR A 37 -22.43 10.24 -18.86
C TYR A 37 -22.00 9.26 -17.77
N LEU A 38 -20.73 8.83 -17.76
CA LEU A 38 -20.16 7.94 -16.74
C LEU A 38 -20.25 8.56 -15.34
N GLU A 39 -20.02 9.87 -15.22
CA GLU A 39 -20.15 10.58 -13.96
C GLU A 39 -21.58 10.53 -13.42
N VAL A 40 -22.58 10.87 -14.25
CA VAL A 40 -23.99 10.86 -13.87
C VAL A 40 -24.45 9.46 -13.49
N TYR A 41 -24.09 8.46 -14.30
CA TYR A 41 -24.43 7.07 -14.01
C TYR A 41 -23.80 6.57 -12.71
N SER A 42 -22.54 6.95 -12.44
CA SER A 42 -21.83 6.56 -11.22
C SER A 42 -22.51 7.06 -9.95
N LYS A 43 -23.19 8.23 -10.00
CA LYS A 43 -23.89 8.84 -8.85
C LYS A 43 -25.12 8.05 -8.38
N ARG A 44 -25.60 7.06 -9.16
CA ARG A 44 -26.78 6.24 -8.82
C ARG A 44 -26.59 5.31 -7.62
N SER A 45 -25.38 4.79 -7.39
CA SER A 45 -25.10 3.85 -6.29
C SER A 45 -23.83 4.23 -5.54
N LYS A 46 -23.79 3.93 -4.23
CA LYS A 46 -22.62 4.17 -3.38
C LYS A 46 -21.39 3.37 -3.86
N LEU A 47 -21.60 2.18 -4.42
CA LEU A 47 -20.53 1.33 -4.95
C LEU A 47 -19.99 1.85 -6.28
N THR A 48 -20.87 2.21 -7.23
CA THR A 48 -20.45 2.76 -8.53
C THR A 48 -19.77 4.12 -8.37
N LYS A 49 -20.26 4.96 -7.44
CA LYS A 49 -19.63 6.23 -7.09
C LYS A 49 -18.23 6.04 -6.49
N MET A 50 -18.02 4.97 -5.72
CA MET A 50 -16.71 4.61 -5.18
C MET A 50 -15.75 4.14 -6.28
N ALA A 51 -16.21 3.25 -7.16
CA ALA A 51 -15.42 2.76 -8.30
C ALA A 51 -15.04 3.90 -9.27
N TYR A 52 -15.98 4.79 -9.57
CA TYR A 52 -15.72 5.97 -10.40
C TYR A 52 -14.65 6.88 -9.78
N ARG A 53 -14.71 7.15 -8.47
CA ARG A 53 -13.69 7.92 -7.74
C ARG A 53 -12.29 7.28 -7.71
N LEU A 54 -12.18 5.97 -7.93
CA LEU A 54 -10.89 5.27 -7.94
C LEU A 54 -10.20 5.36 -9.30
N ILE A 55 -10.98 5.38 -10.39
CA ILE A 55 -10.47 5.33 -11.76
C ILE A 55 -10.42 6.75 -12.38
N PHE A 56 -11.39 7.59 -12.05
CA PHE A 56 -11.59 8.89 -12.66
C PHE A 56 -11.48 10.03 -11.65
N LYS A 57 -10.81 11.12 -12.04
CA LYS A 57 -10.79 12.38 -11.29
C LYS A 57 -12.13 13.09 -11.52
N SER A 58 -12.82 13.50 -10.45
CA SER A 58 -14.07 14.25 -10.58
C SER A 58 -13.81 15.61 -11.24
N ILE A 59 -14.62 15.96 -12.25
CA ILE A 59 -14.44 17.16 -13.06
C ILE A 59 -14.51 18.45 -12.21
N ASP A 60 -15.26 18.41 -11.09
CA ASP A 60 -15.40 19.53 -10.15
C ASP A 60 -14.29 19.65 -9.10
N SER A 61 -13.21 18.84 -9.18
CA SER A 61 -12.14 18.90 -8.18
C SER A 61 -11.18 20.07 -8.45
N ASN A 62 -11.21 21.05 -7.54
CA ASN A 62 -10.35 22.24 -7.55
C ASN A 62 -8.88 21.84 -7.83
N PRO A 63 -8.24 22.38 -8.89
CA PRO A 63 -6.88 21.99 -9.30
C PRO A 63 -5.80 22.29 -8.26
N ASN A 64 -6.10 23.07 -7.22
CA ASN A 64 -5.15 23.50 -6.20
C ASN A 64 -5.00 22.54 -5.00
N GLN A 65 -5.59 21.36 -5.01
CA GLN A 65 -5.38 20.37 -3.95
C GLN A 65 -4.17 19.48 -4.27
N SER A 66 -2.97 20.07 -4.27
CA SER A 66 -1.73 19.30 -4.17
C SER A 66 -1.72 18.62 -2.82
N VAL A 67 -1.64 17.29 -2.80
CA VAL A 67 -1.38 16.53 -1.59
C VAL A 67 0.02 16.94 -1.13
N ASP A 68 0.10 17.71 -0.04
CA ASP A 68 1.38 18.09 0.56
C ASP A 68 2.16 16.83 0.89
N LEU A 69 3.19 16.55 0.08
CA LEU A 69 4.15 15.51 0.38
C LEU A 69 4.87 15.95 1.64
N ILE A 70 4.51 15.34 2.77
CA ILE A 70 5.09 15.61 4.09
C ILE A 70 6.61 15.57 3.95
N HIS A 71 7.24 16.74 4.07
CA HIS A 71 8.69 16.84 4.15
C HIS A 71 9.11 16.28 5.50
N VAL A 72 9.55 15.02 5.51
CA VAL A 72 10.13 14.40 6.70
C VAL A 72 11.60 14.84 6.80
N PRO A 73 11.98 15.62 7.83
CA PRO A 73 13.36 16.00 8.02
C PRO A 73 14.20 14.75 8.29
N LYS A 74 15.22 14.51 7.44
CA LYS A 74 16.17 13.42 7.65
C LYS A 74 17.02 13.73 8.90
N SER A 75 16.62 13.19 10.04
CA SER A 75 17.39 13.22 11.28
C SER A 75 18.67 12.40 11.11
N LYS A 76 19.77 13.05 10.71
CA LYS A 76 21.11 12.45 10.68
C LYS A 76 21.76 12.59 12.05
N ASN A 77 21.18 11.96 13.08
CA ASN A 77 21.84 11.87 14.38
C ASN A 77 22.90 10.75 14.32
N LEU A 78 24.18 11.10 14.40
CA LEU A 78 25.27 10.13 14.62
C LEU A 78 25.07 9.51 16.00
N ARG A 79 24.41 8.35 16.06
CA ARG A 79 24.25 7.57 17.29
C ARG A 79 25.61 7.05 17.74
N SER A 80 25.99 7.33 18.98
CA SER A 80 27.26 6.85 19.54
C SER A 80 27.08 5.49 20.21
N TYR A 81 27.33 4.43 19.45
CA TYR A 81 27.26 3.04 19.92
C TYR A 81 28.48 2.59 20.73
N LYS A 82 29.47 3.47 20.97
CA LYS A 82 30.78 3.14 21.56
C LYS A 82 30.71 2.35 22.88
N LYS A 83 29.66 2.54 23.69
CA LYS A 83 29.51 1.88 25.00
C LYS A 83 28.97 0.43 24.92
N CYS A 84 28.51 0.01 23.74
CA CYS A 84 27.90 -1.29 23.50
C CYS A 84 28.78 -2.21 22.63
N GLU A 85 29.88 -1.69 22.09
CA GLU A 85 30.80 -2.42 21.22
C GLU A 85 31.31 -3.71 21.88
N GLY A 86 31.28 -4.81 21.14
CA GLY A 86 31.79 -6.12 21.57
C GLY A 86 30.89 -6.91 22.53
N LYS A 87 29.78 -6.35 23.02
CA LYS A 87 28.82 -7.04 23.92
C LYS A 87 27.99 -8.08 23.19
N ILE A 88 27.43 -9.06 23.91
CA ILE A 88 26.61 -10.10 23.29
C ILE A 88 25.19 -9.57 23.05
N ILE A 89 24.72 -9.68 21.81
CA ILE A 89 23.34 -9.37 21.43
C ILE A 89 22.45 -10.50 21.94
N ARG A 90 21.58 -10.22 22.91
CA ARG A 90 20.69 -11.23 23.49
C ARG A 90 19.38 -11.31 22.70
N LYS A 91 18.66 -10.19 22.59
CA LYS A 91 17.39 -10.11 21.85
C LYS A 91 17.41 -8.97 20.84
N ILE A 92 16.65 -9.19 19.78
CA ILE A 92 16.39 -8.20 18.72
C ILE A 92 14.88 -8.07 18.62
N HIS A 93 14.40 -6.89 19.00
CA HIS A 93 12.99 -6.50 19.00
C HIS A 93 12.73 -5.66 17.75
N ILE A 94 11.74 -6.06 16.95
CA ILE A 94 11.37 -5.38 15.70
C ILE A 94 9.92 -4.97 15.80
N GLU A 95 9.68 -3.66 15.81
CA GLU A 95 8.36 -3.06 15.86
C GLU A 95 8.13 -2.23 14.59
N THR A 96 7.06 -2.55 13.86
CA THR A 96 6.65 -1.79 12.68
C THR A 96 5.43 -0.97 13.03
N ILE A 97 5.54 0.34 12.86
CA ILE A 97 4.47 1.30 13.13
C ILE A 97 3.82 1.68 11.81
N ASP A 98 2.50 1.52 11.75
CA ASP A 98 1.67 1.92 10.61
C ASP A 98 1.57 3.47 10.59
N PRO A 99 1.81 4.14 9.44
CA PRO A 99 1.71 5.59 9.31
C PRO A 99 0.31 6.11 9.67
N PHE A 100 -0.74 5.32 9.44
CA PHE A 100 -2.11 5.67 9.84
C PHE A 100 -2.35 5.47 11.33
N ALA A 101 -1.66 4.51 11.98
CA ALA A 101 -1.72 4.35 13.43
C ALA A 101 -1.16 5.57 14.17
N TYR A 102 -0.13 6.23 13.63
CA TYR A 102 0.41 7.49 14.16
C TYR A 102 -0.64 8.62 14.17
N SER A 103 -1.43 8.73 13.11
CA SER A 103 -2.50 9.73 13.01
C SER A 103 -3.73 9.43 13.88
N LEU A 104 -3.94 8.16 14.26
CA LEU A 104 -5.04 7.72 15.12
C LEU A 104 -4.77 7.97 16.61
N LEU A 105 -3.53 8.28 17.00
CA LEU A 105 -3.18 8.65 18.37
C LEU A 105 -3.70 10.04 18.72
N ASP A 106 -3.91 10.92 17.74
CA ASP A 106 -4.52 12.23 17.95
C ASP A 106 -6.00 12.22 17.53
N LYS A 107 -6.87 12.38 18.54
CA LYS A 107 -8.33 12.57 18.50
C LYS A 107 -9.22 11.31 18.32
N ARG A 108 -9.72 10.87 19.48
CA ARG A 108 -11.10 10.39 19.74
C ARG A 108 -11.59 9.20 18.89
N LYS A 109 -11.56 8.00 19.49
CA LYS A 109 -12.47 6.85 19.22
C LYS A 109 -12.89 6.68 17.75
N TYR A 110 -11.95 6.49 16.83
CA TYR A 110 -12.32 6.03 15.50
C TYR A 110 -12.54 4.50 15.54
N LYS A 111 -13.77 4.07 15.22
CA LYS A 111 -14.15 2.66 15.17
C LYS A 111 -13.36 1.99 14.05
N GLN A 112 -12.26 1.32 14.39
CA GLN A 112 -11.44 0.57 13.43
C GLN A 112 -12.29 -0.48 12.70
N ASN A 113 -12.49 -0.32 11.39
CA ASN A 113 -13.19 -1.30 10.56
C ASN A 113 -12.42 -2.64 10.56
N MET A 114 -13.15 -3.77 10.62
CA MET A 114 -12.55 -5.11 10.71
C MET A 114 -11.60 -5.42 9.55
N PHE A 115 -11.89 -4.91 8.34
CA PHE A 115 -11.01 -5.06 7.18
C PHE A 115 -9.65 -4.39 7.36
N ILE A 116 -9.63 -3.21 7.98
CA ILE A 116 -8.40 -2.46 8.29
C ILE A 116 -7.59 -3.22 9.34
N LYS A 117 -8.25 -3.76 10.38
CA LYS A 117 -7.56 -4.57 11.41
C LYS A 117 -6.86 -5.81 10.84
N HIS A 118 -7.52 -6.52 9.91
CA HIS A 118 -6.94 -7.73 9.31
C HIS A 118 -5.83 -7.39 8.30
N GLY A 119 -6.02 -6.35 7.49
CA GLY A 119 -4.97 -5.84 6.59
C GLY A 119 -3.71 -5.43 7.35
N ASN A 120 -3.87 -4.65 8.42
CA ASN A 120 -2.76 -4.19 9.25
C ASN A 120 -2.01 -5.37 9.89
N LYS A 121 -2.73 -6.34 10.46
CA LYS A 121 -2.12 -7.50 11.12
C LYS A 121 -1.31 -8.38 10.15
N ALA A 122 -1.79 -8.57 8.92
CA ALA A 122 -1.08 -9.34 7.90
C ALA A 122 0.16 -8.58 7.38
N HIS A 123 0.00 -7.29 7.09
CA HIS A 123 1.07 -6.43 6.56
C HIS A 123 2.22 -6.28 7.57
N ILE A 124 1.90 -5.97 8.83
CA ILE A 124 2.87 -5.84 9.94
C ILE A 124 3.74 -7.09 10.08
N LYS A 125 3.14 -8.29 10.03
CA LYS A 125 3.89 -9.54 10.17
C LYS A 125 4.85 -9.81 9.01
N SER A 126 4.41 -9.56 7.77
CA SER A 126 5.25 -9.78 6.59
C SER A 126 6.47 -8.87 6.58
N GLN A 127 6.29 -7.61 6.97
CA GLN A 127 7.40 -6.66 7.08
C GLN A 127 8.38 -7.03 8.18
N GLN A 128 7.91 -7.44 9.37
CA GLN A 128 8.80 -7.90 10.45
C GLN A 128 9.73 -9.03 10.00
N ILE A 129 9.20 -10.01 9.24
CA ILE A 129 10.01 -11.11 8.69
C ILE A 129 11.02 -10.58 7.68
N THR A 130 10.58 -9.72 6.76
CA THR A 130 11.43 -9.15 5.72
C THR A 130 12.57 -8.31 6.31
N ILE A 131 12.25 -7.42 7.26
CA ILE A 131 13.20 -6.60 7.99
C ILE A 131 14.20 -7.50 8.71
N ARG A 132 13.74 -8.54 9.42
CA ARG A 132 14.62 -9.48 10.12
C ARG A 132 15.62 -10.16 9.19
N ASN A 133 15.21 -10.48 7.96
CA ASN A 133 16.07 -11.09 6.95
C ASN A 133 17.08 -10.11 6.34
N LEU A 134 16.79 -8.80 6.35
CA LEU A 134 17.70 -7.75 5.88
C LEU A 134 18.76 -7.36 6.92
N LEU A 135 18.50 -7.60 8.21
CA LEU A 135 19.47 -7.32 9.26
C LEU A 135 20.69 -8.22 9.11
N LEU A 136 21.87 -7.61 9.09
CA LEU A 136 23.14 -8.32 9.12
C LEU A 136 23.45 -8.85 10.53
N VAL A 137 22.76 -8.31 11.54
CA VAL A 137 22.91 -8.72 12.93
C VAL A 137 22.01 -9.89 13.32
N LYS A 138 22.56 -10.81 14.13
CA LYS A 138 21.87 -11.98 14.66
C LYS A 138 21.87 -12.00 16.19
N GLN A 139 21.00 -12.82 16.77
CA GLN A 139 21.03 -13.09 18.20
C GLN A 139 22.26 -13.94 18.56
N ASN A 140 22.77 -13.75 19.77
CA ASN A 140 23.95 -14.43 20.35
C ASN A 140 25.29 -14.15 19.65
N GLN A 141 25.40 -13.05 18.89
CA GLN A 141 26.67 -12.62 18.32
C GLN A 141 27.20 -11.37 19.03
N ARG A 142 28.47 -11.03 18.79
CA ARG A 142 29.05 -9.77 19.28
C ARG A 142 28.45 -8.57 18.55
N PHE A 143 28.14 -7.55 19.32
CA PHE A 143 27.65 -6.28 18.83
C PHE A 143 28.77 -5.53 18.11
N ASP A 144 28.50 -5.17 16.87
CA ASP A 144 29.37 -4.36 16.02
C ASP A 144 28.54 -3.18 15.50
N SER A 145 28.97 -1.97 15.87
CA SER A 145 28.25 -0.74 15.50
C SER A 145 28.24 -0.48 14.00
N LEU A 146 29.26 -0.91 13.26
CA LEU A 146 29.34 -0.76 11.81
C LEU A 146 28.32 -1.67 11.14
N ILE A 147 28.22 -2.93 11.58
CA ILE A 147 27.24 -3.90 11.05
C ILE A 147 25.80 -3.44 11.33
N VAL A 148 25.55 -2.86 12.50
CA VAL A 148 24.23 -2.30 12.85
C VAL A 148 23.89 -1.10 11.96
N ASN A 149 24.84 -0.19 11.76
CA ASN A 149 24.63 0.98 10.91
C ASN A 149 24.40 0.58 9.45
N GLU A 150 25.11 -0.42 8.94
CA GLU A 150 24.86 -0.98 7.61
C GLU A 150 23.50 -1.68 7.52
N SER A 151 23.08 -2.40 8.57
CA SER A 151 21.74 -2.99 8.64
C SER A 151 20.65 -1.90 8.58
N GLU A 152 20.84 -0.78 9.29
CA GLU A 152 19.93 0.37 9.21
C GLU A 152 19.84 0.91 7.78
N ARG A 153 20.99 1.09 7.12
CA ARG A 153 21.04 1.56 5.72
C ARG A 153 20.29 0.61 4.78
N LEU A 154 20.46 -0.71 4.94
CA LEU A 154 19.79 -1.73 4.12
C LEU A 154 18.26 -1.69 4.29
N VAL A 155 17.78 -1.55 5.53
CA VAL A 155 16.35 -1.44 5.83
C VAL A 155 15.78 -0.13 5.30
N ARG A 156 16.50 0.99 5.48
CA ARG A 156 16.10 2.31 4.99
C ARG A 156 16.01 2.38 3.46
N ASN A 157 16.78 1.56 2.75
CA ASN A 157 16.77 1.49 1.29
C ASN A 157 15.57 0.71 0.73
N GLN A 158 14.74 0.10 1.57
CA GLN A 158 13.55 -0.60 1.11
C GLN A 158 12.44 0.37 0.71
N THR A 159 11.70 0.01 -0.33
CA THR A 159 10.63 0.86 -0.89
C THR A 159 9.43 1.02 0.05
N PHE A 160 9.17 0.00 0.87
CA PHE A 160 8.09 -0.01 1.88
C PHE A 160 8.49 0.66 3.21
N VAL A 161 9.72 1.15 3.38
CA VAL A 161 10.16 1.80 4.63
C VAL A 161 10.16 3.31 4.47
N GLN A 162 9.47 4.03 5.38
CA GLN A 162 9.50 5.49 5.44
C GLN A 162 10.72 5.96 6.22
N ASP A 163 10.87 5.43 7.43
CA ASP A 163 11.99 5.70 8.31
C ASP A 163 12.30 4.46 9.17
N VAL A 164 13.50 4.39 9.71
CA VAL A 164 13.94 3.34 10.61
C VAL A 164 14.80 3.94 11.71
N GLU A 165 14.57 3.47 12.92
CA GLU A 165 15.32 3.86 14.11
C GLU A 165 15.81 2.60 14.82
N ILE A 166 17.13 2.49 14.97
CA ILE A 166 17.76 1.41 15.75
C ILE A 166 18.34 1.98 17.05
N SER A 167 17.77 1.58 18.18
CA SER A 167 18.29 1.86 19.52
C SER A 167 18.87 0.59 20.14
N VAL A 168 19.89 0.79 20.98
CA VAL A 168 20.61 -0.29 21.64
C VAL A 168 20.63 0.04 23.13
N GLU A 169 20.04 -0.84 23.92
CA GLU A 169 19.91 -0.63 25.35
C GLU A 169 20.69 -1.68 26.13
N ARG A 170 21.30 -1.23 27.23
CA ARG A 170 21.95 -2.11 28.19
C ARG A 170 20.91 -2.54 29.21
N ILE A 171 20.92 -3.82 29.54
CA ILE A 171 20.00 -4.37 30.53
C ILE A 171 20.50 -4.02 31.93
N MET A 172 19.59 -3.61 32.81
CA MET A 172 19.90 -3.45 34.23
C MET A 172 20.22 -4.82 34.84
N GLY A 173 21.43 -4.97 35.38
CA GLY A 173 21.87 -6.19 36.08
C GLY A 173 22.90 -7.05 35.35
N THR A 174 23.18 -6.82 34.06
CA THR A 174 24.29 -7.47 33.35
C THR A 174 25.04 -6.47 32.50
N ASN A 175 26.38 -6.48 32.54
CA ASN A 175 27.18 -5.54 31.74
C ASN A 175 27.58 -6.12 30.38
N ASP A 176 27.44 -7.43 30.19
CA ASP A 176 28.02 -8.13 29.04
C ASP A 176 27.03 -8.33 27.88
N SER A 177 25.76 -8.00 28.10
CA SER A 177 24.69 -8.20 27.12
C SER A 177 23.92 -6.91 26.78
N VAL A 178 23.41 -6.87 25.56
CA VAL A 178 22.61 -5.76 25.02
C VAL A 178 21.39 -6.29 24.29
N ASP A 179 20.31 -5.51 24.33
CA ASP A 179 19.14 -5.73 23.50
C ASP A 179 19.06 -4.62 22.43
N ILE A 180 18.66 -5.02 21.22
CA ILE A 180 18.49 -4.11 20.08
C ILE A 180 16.99 -3.90 19.86
N PHE A 181 16.58 -2.65 19.77
CA PHE A 181 15.22 -2.25 19.42
C PHE A 181 15.24 -1.56 18.06
N ILE A 182 14.38 -2.04 17.17
CA ILE A 182 14.27 -1.57 15.80
C ILE A 182 12.84 -1.13 15.59
N VAL A 183 12.65 0.17 15.44
CA VAL A 183 11.36 0.78 15.15
C VAL A 183 11.36 1.19 13.69
N VAL A 184 10.41 0.65 12.92
CA VAL A 184 10.27 0.95 11.50
C VAL A 184 8.96 1.67 11.25
N LEU A 185 9.02 2.82 10.60
CA LEU A 185 7.86 3.53 10.10
C LEU A 185 7.58 3.05 8.67
N ASP A 186 6.38 2.54 8.45
CA ASP A 186 5.98 1.93 7.19
C ASP A 186 5.50 2.96 6.15
N LYS A 187 5.76 2.71 4.86
CA LYS A 187 5.14 3.41 3.74
C LYS A 187 3.98 2.56 3.22
N TRP A 188 2.76 2.94 3.57
CA TRP A 188 1.59 2.36 2.93
C TRP A 188 1.39 2.91 1.51
N SER A 189 1.40 2.01 0.52
CA SER A 189 0.93 2.29 -0.83
C SER A 189 -0.50 1.81 -0.97
N LEU A 190 -1.45 2.75 -0.99
CA LEU A 190 -2.84 2.49 -1.41
C LEU A 190 -2.99 2.69 -2.94
N VAL A 191 -1.99 2.28 -3.73
CA VAL A 191 -2.11 2.32 -5.20
C VAL A 191 -2.74 0.99 -5.65
N PRO A 192 -4.01 0.98 -6.13
CA PRO A 192 -4.51 -0.18 -6.83
C PRO A 192 -3.68 -0.32 -8.11
N GLY A 193 -2.86 -1.37 -8.18
CA GLY A 193 -2.07 -1.70 -9.35
C GLY A 193 -2.99 -2.11 -10.50
N LEU A 194 -3.51 -1.13 -11.24
CA LEU A 194 -4.23 -1.35 -12.48
C LEU A 194 -3.20 -1.26 -13.61
N LEU A 195 -2.50 -2.37 -13.85
CA LEU A 195 -1.72 -2.54 -15.07
C LEU A 195 -2.69 -2.64 -16.24
N LEU A 196 -2.94 -1.53 -16.93
CA LEU A 196 -3.50 -1.57 -18.26
C LEU A 196 -2.40 -2.08 -19.18
N GLN A 197 -2.43 -3.38 -19.50
CA GLN A 197 -1.75 -3.87 -20.69
C GLN A 197 -2.47 -3.23 -21.89
N THR A 198 -1.86 -2.20 -22.45
CA THR A 198 -2.19 -1.76 -23.80
C THR A 198 -1.76 -2.87 -24.74
N LEU A 199 -2.73 -3.54 -25.34
CA LEU A 199 -2.50 -4.43 -26.49
C LEU A 199 -2.25 -3.53 -27.70
N ASP A 200 -1.00 -3.50 -28.15
CA ASP A 200 -0.64 -3.08 -29.51
C ASP A 200 -1.00 -4.20 -30.51
#